data_AF-A0AA37SC28-F1
#
_entry.id   AF-A0AA37SC28-F1
#
_cell.length_a   1.000
_cell.length_b   1.000
_cell.length_c   1.000
_cell.angle_alpha   90.00
_cell.angle_beta   90.00
_cell.angle_gamma   90.00
#
_symmetry.space_group_name_H-M   'P 1'
#
loop_
_entity.id
_entity.type
_entity.pdbx_description
1 polymer ?
#
loop_
_entity_poly.entity_id
_entity_poly.type
_entity_poly.pdbx_seq_one_letter_code
_entity_poly.pdbx_strand_id
1 'polypeptide(L)'
;MSNTPAFLQDAKDLLTKDGFATGDVWYHGTSSALLESIQKQGLSRAGDKAMKHVRKSTLATIGDSMAESHEPICLTQSKELAYFWATQTVRDRSVRFEGEEQPLVLEVTLPTEYQDLVKPDTGFAGMLLVDGGGKYMELVQELYKANGVELAEIDPLRADRSVYLNALGLAYIDKNIPPEYITALAE
;
A
#
# COMPACT_ATOMS: atom_id res chain seq x y z
N MET A 1 -10.70 -17.49 -2.95
CA MET A 1 -10.68 -17.37 -1.48
C MET A 1 -9.50 -16.48 -1.17
N SER A 2 -9.73 -15.34 -0.50
CA SER A 2 -8.66 -14.41 -0.12
C SER A 2 -7.67 -15.14 0.80
N ASN A 3 -6.38 -15.15 0.44
CA ASN A 3 -5.30 -15.69 1.29
C ASN A 3 -4.96 -14.73 2.46
N THR A 4 -5.83 -13.76 2.73
CA THR A 4 -5.66 -12.74 3.78
C THR A 4 -6.04 -13.32 5.15
N PRO A 5 -5.19 -13.17 6.18
CA PRO A 5 -5.49 -13.58 7.55
C PRO A 5 -6.82 -13.02 8.07
N ALA A 6 -7.56 -13.82 8.85
CA ALA A 6 -8.92 -13.48 9.28
C ALA A 6 -9.01 -12.15 10.06
N PHE A 7 -8.02 -11.84 10.91
CA PHE A 7 -7.99 -10.59 11.68
C PHE A 7 -7.78 -9.33 10.81
N LEU A 8 -7.29 -9.52 9.58
CA LEU A 8 -7.11 -8.48 8.58
C LEU A 8 -8.31 -8.37 7.62
N GLN A 9 -9.27 -9.30 7.69
CA GLN A 9 -10.47 -9.25 6.84
C GLN A 9 -11.48 -8.22 7.36
N ASP A 10 -11.51 -7.05 6.72
CA ASP A 10 -12.36 -5.90 7.10
C ASP A 10 -13.27 -5.38 5.98
N ALA A 11 -13.18 -5.93 4.77
CA ALA A 11 -14.00 -5.45 3.66
C ALA A 11 -15.50 -5.58 3.95
N LYS A 12 -15.91 -6.61 4.71
CA LYS A 12 -17.31 -6.81 5.12
C LYS A 12 -17.90 -5.68 5.98
N ASP A 13 -17.05 -5.00 6.73
CA ASP A 13 -17.45 -3.94 7.66
C ASP A 13 -17.24 -2.55 7.04
N LEU A 14 -16.31 -2.44 6.07
CA LEU A 14 -15.86 -1.17 5.49
C LEU A 14 -16.44 -0.88 4.09
N LEU A 15 -16.68 -1.90 3.28
CA LEU A 15 -17.02 -1.74 1.87
C LEU A 15 -18.52 -1.49 1.66
N THR A 16 -18.83 -0.41 0.95
CA THR A 16 -20.20 -0.05 0.58
C THR A 16 -20.33 0.12 -0.94
N LYS A 17 -21.52 0.47 -1.43
CA LYS A 17 -21.73 0.83 -2.84
C LYS A 17 -20.92 2.05 -3.29
N ASP A 18 -20.55 2.92 -2.35
CA ASP A 18 -19.73 4.10 -2.62
C ASP A 18 -18.23 3.80 -2.51
N GLY A 19 -17.87 2.54 -2.23
CA GLY A 19 -16.49 2.07 -2.07
C GLY A 19 -16.06 1.97 -0.60
N PHE A 20 -14.75 2.01 -0.38
CA PHE A 20 -14.10 1.96 0.93
C PHE A 20 -14.21 3.31 1.63
N ALA A 21 -14.87 3.34 2.79
CA ALA A 21 -15.04 4.58 3.56
C ALA A 21 -13.70 5.11 4.08
N THR A 22 -13.55 6.44 4.09
CA THR A 22 -12.36 7.12 4.63
C THR A 22 -12.56 7.54 6.07
N GLY A 23 -11.45 7.65 6.81
CA GLY A 23 -11.42 8.11 8.20
C GLY A 23 -10.04 8.66 8.57
N ASP A 24 -9.77 8.71 9.87
CA ASP A 24 -8.47 9.08 10.44
C ASP A 24 -7.49 7.89 10.52
N VAL A 25 -8.01 6.67 10.44
CA VAL A 25 -7.22 5.43 10.42
C VAL A 25 -6.97 4.96 8.97
N TRP A 26 -5.71 4.68 8.68
CA TRP A 26 -5.21 4.14 7.41
C TRP A 26 -4.36 2.92 7.66
N TYR A 27 -4.07 2.17 6.59
CA TYR A 27 -3.22 0.99 6.66
C TYR A 27 -2.10 1.03 5.63
N HIS A 28 -0.94 0.52 6.02
CA HIS A 28 0.24 0.40 5.19
C HIS A 28 0.77 -1.03 5.22
N GLY A 29 0.92 -1.64 4.04
CA GLY A 29 1.51 -2.96 3.89
C GLY A 29 3.02 -2.90 3.78
N THR A 30 3.73 -3.70 4.57
CA THR A 30 5.20 -3.74 4.58
C THR A 30 5.73 -5.15 4.89
N SER A 31 7.05 -5.27 5.00
CA SER A 31 7.72 -6.49 5.46
C SER A 31 8.03 -6.41 6.96
N SER A 32 7.86 -7.53 7.67
CA SER A 32 8.32 -7.70 9.05
C SER A 32 9.80 -7.35 9.26
N ALA A 33 10.67 -7.49 8.25
CA ALA A 33 12.07 -7.09 8.34
C ALA A 33 12.27 -5.57 8.48
N LEU A 34 11.27 -4.77 8.14
CA LEU A 34 11.31 -3.31 8.23
C LEU A 34 10.73 -2.78 9.55
N LEU A 35 10.08 -3.65 10.35
CA LEU A 35 9.31 -3.25 11.54
C LEU A 35 10.16 -2.46 12.55
N GLU A 36 11.35 -2.95 12.91
CA GLU A 36 12.20 -2.27 13.90
C GLU A 36 12.60 -0.86 13.44
N SER A 37 12.94 -0.71 12.15
CA SER A 37 13.28 0.59 11.59
C SER A 37 12.08 1.53 11.59
N ILE A 38 10.89 1.02 11.26
CA ILE A 38 9.65 1.80 11.22
C ILE A 38 9.23 2.22 12.64
N GLN A 39 9.33 1.34 13.63
CA GLN A 39 9.04 1.69 15.03
C GLN A 39 9.99 2.76 15.57
N LYS A 40 11.22 2.81 15.08
CA LYS A 40 12.21 3.80 15.52
C LYS A 40 12.13 5.14 14.77
N GLN A 41 11.85 5.11 13.47
CA GLN A 41 11.98 6.27 12.58
C GLN A 41 10.66 6.72 11.96
N GLY A 42 9.59 5.95 12.14
CA GLY A 42 8.34 6.11 11.43
C GLY A 42 8.40 5.63 9.98
N LEU A 43 7.34 5.88 9.23
CA LEU A 43 7.33 5.68 7.79
C LEU A 43 7.99 6.88 7.13
N SER A 44 9.06 6.61 6.38
CA SER A 44 9.86 7.64 5.72
C SER A 44 9.69 7.57 4.22
N ARG A 45 9.59 8.73 3.58
CA ARG A 45 9.66 8.90 2.12
C ARG A 45 11.02 8.50 1.55
N ALA A 46 12.03 8.29 2.40
CA ALA A 46 13.26 7.62 1.99
C ALA A 46 13.02 6.16 1.57
N GLY A 47 11.88 5.56 1.93
CA GLY A 47 11.49 4.21 1.58
C GLY A 47 12.41 3.15 2.17
N ASP A 48 12.39 1.97 1.56
CA ASP A 48 13.30 0.87 1.89
C ASP A 48 14.73 1.19 1.41
N LYS A 49 15.55 1.70 2.34
CA LYS A 49 16.94 2.09 2.07
C LYS A 49 17.79 0.90 1.59
N ALA A 50 17.51 -0.31 2.05
CA ALA A 50 18.27 -1.49 1.65
C ALA A 50 17.96 -1.83 0.18
N MET A 51 16.69 -1.84 -0.21
CA MET A 51 16.28 -2.04 -1.62
C MET A 51 16.81 -0.94 -2.54
N LYS A 52 16.75 0.33 -2.12
CA LYS A 52 17.32 1.46 -2.88
C LYS A 52 18.83 1.31 -3.07
N HIS A 53 19.54 0.86 -2.04
CA HIS A 53 20.97 0.57 -2.14
C HIS A 53 21.25 -0.54 -3.16
N VAL A 54 20.54 -1.67 -3.09
CA VAL A 54 20.69 -2.78 -4.06
C VAL A 54 20.42 -2.31 -5.49
N ARG A 55 19.37 -1.50 -5.71
CA ARG A 55 19.05 -0.93 -7.02
C ARG A 55 20.16 -0.01 -7.53
N LYS A 56 20.65 0.91 -6.69
CA LYS A 56 21.75 1.82 -7.02
C LYS A 56 23.03 1.07 -7.38
N SER A 57 23.38 0.05 -6.59
CA SER A 57 24.55 -0.80 -6.85
C SER A 57 24.40 -1.59 -8.15
N THR A 58 23.20 -2.09 -8.46
CA THR A 58 22.93 -2.79 -9.73
C THR A 58 23.05 -1.88 -10.95
N LEU A 59 22.60 -0.62 -10.87
CA LEU A 59 22.75 0.33 -11.98
C LEU A 59 24.21 0.77 -12.18
N ALA A 60 24.95 0.92 -11.08
CA ALA A 60 26.36 1.28 -11.16
C ALA A 60 27.22 0.24 -11.90
N THR A 61 26.86 -1.06 -11.86
CA THR A 61 27.61 -2.09 -12.60
C THR A 61 27.49 -1.97 -14.12
N ILE A 62 26.44 -1.31 -14.62
CA ILE A 62 26.22 -1.04 -16.05
C ILE A 62 26.59 0.41 -16.43
N GLY A 63 27.26 1.14 -15.53
CA GLY A 63 27.70 2.51 -15.77
C GLY A 63 26.60 3.58 -15.66
N ASP A 64 25.45 3.23 -15.09
CA ASP A 64 24.34 4.15 -14.87
C ASP A 64 24.27 4.60 -13.39
N SER A 65 23.55 5.67 -13.11
CA SER A 65 23.38 6.21 -11.76
C SER A 65 21.96 6.71 -11.53
N MET A 66 21.45 6.45 -10.32
CA MET A 66 20.14 6.93 -9.90
C MET A 66 20.30 8.10 -8.93
N ALA A 67 19.59 9.20 -9.19
CA ALA A 67 19.46 10.29 -8.24
C ALA A 67 18.73 9.81 -6.97
N GLU A 68 19.00 10.46 -5.84
CA GLU A 68 18.18 10.24 -4.65
C GLU A 68 16.75 10.68 -4.94
N SER A 69 15.80 9.82 -4.57
CA SER A 69 14.38 10.06 -4.78
C SER A 69 13.61 9.79 -3.49
N HIS A 70 12.69 10.71 -3.19
CA HIS A 70 11.68 10.55 -2.17
C HIS A 70 10.42 9.96 -2.79
N GLU A 71 9.94 8.87 -2.21
CA GLU A 71 8.74 8.18 -2.63
C GLU A 71 7.59 8.56 -1.68
N PRO A 72 6.37 8.77 -2.19
CA PRO A 72 5.22 8.97 -1.32
C PRO A 72 4.97 7.71 -0.47
N ILE A 73 4.33 7.88 0.69
CA ILE A 73 3.93 6.75 1.54
C ILE A 73 2.54 6.32 1.10
N CYS A 74 2.42 5.12 0.53
CA CYS A 74 1.15 4.54 0.13
C CYS A 74 0.33 4.14 1.35
N LEU A 75 -0.96 4.49 1.33
CA LEU A 75 -1.95 4.22 2.35
C LEU A 75 -3.20 3.64 1.71
N THR A 76 -3.98 2.92 2.49
CA THR A 76 -5.30 2.42 2.08
C THR A 76 -6.23 2.36 3.28
N GLN A 77 -7.53 2.41 3.03
CA GLN A 77 -8.56 2.36 4.06
C GLN A 77 -8.77 0.94 4.62
N SER A 78 -8.33 -0.10 3.91
CA SER A 78 -8.59 -1.51 4.25
C SER A 78 -7.31 -2.26 4.63
N LYS A 79 -7.38 -3.02 5.72
CA LYS A 79 -6.36 -3.99 6.13
C LYS A 79 -6.13 -5.06 5.06
N GLU A 80 -7.18 -5.52 4.38
CA GLU A 80 -7.06 -6.52 3.30
C GLU A 80 -6.27 -5.97 2.12
N LEU A 81 -6.55 -4.74 1.70
CA LEU A 81 -5.79 -4.08 0.64
C LEU A 81 -4.34 -3.83 1.06
N ALA A 82 -4.10 -3.42 2.31
CA ALA A 82 -2.75 -3.25 2.84
C ALA A 82 -1.98 -4.57 2.87
N TYR A 83 -2.65 -5.67 3.22
CA TYR A 83 -2.04 -7.00 3.24
C TYR A 83 -1.57 -7.43 1.85
N PHE A 84 -2.34 -7.14 0.79
CA PHE A 84 -1.86 -7.37 -0.58
C PHE A 84 -0.51 -6.67 -0.83
N TRP A 85 -0.40 -5.38 -0.50
CA TRP A 85 0.85 -4.63 -0.66
C TRP A 85 1.98 -5.16 0.23
N ALA A 86 1.66 -5.67 1.41
CA ALA A 86 2.62 -6.36 2.27
C ALA A 86 3.17 -7.63 1.59
N THR A 87 2.32 -8.45 0.97
CA THR A 87 2.76 -9.65 0.24
C THR A 87 3.65 -9.31 -0.96
N GLN A 88 3.34 -8.22 -1.66
CA GLN A 88 4.14 -7.73 -2.79
C GLN A 88 5.50 -7.22 -2.30
N THR A 89 5.54 -6.50 -1.19
CA THR A 89 6.78 -6.01 -0.56
C THR A 89 7.70 -7.16 -0.17
N VAL A 90 7.17 -8.20 0.47
CA VAL A 90 7.93 -9.40 0.83
C VAL A 90 8.44 -10.13 -0.40
N ARG A 91 7.60 -10.27 -1.42
CA ARG A 91 7.97 -10.91 -2.69
C ARG A 91 9.11 -10.17 -3.41
N ASP A 92 9.09 -8.84 -3.41
CA ASP A 92 10.13 -8.04 -4.05
C ASP A 92 11.46 -8.14 -3.28
N ARG A 93 11.38 -8.17 -1.93
CA ARG A 93 12.54 -8.30 -1.05
C ARG A 93 13.16 -9.69 -1.11
N SER A 94 12.37 -10.77 -1.25
CA SER A 94 12.86 -12.15 -1.27
C SER A 94 13.74 -12.47 -2.49
N VAL A 95 13.66 -11.67 -3.56
CA VAL A 95 14.58 -11.79 -4.72
C VAL A 95 15.98 -11.24 -4.41
N ARG A 96 16.12 -10.41 -3.36
CA ARG A 96 17.36 -9.67 -3.06
C ARG A 96 17.96 -9.99 -1.70
N PHE A 97 17.16 -10.45 -0.74
CA PHE A 97 17.57 -10.72 0.62
C PHE A 97 17.25 -12.16 1.00
N GLU A 98 18.16 -12.80 1.71
CA GLU A 98 17.93 -14.09 2.34
C GLU A 98 17.15 -13.90 3.65
N GLY A 99 16.27 -14.85 3.98
CA GLY A 99 15.48 -14.85 5.21
C GLY A 99 13.99 -15.09 4.97
N GLU A 100 13.28 -15.43 6.03
CA GLU A 100 11.83 -15.65 6.02
C GLU A 100 11.10 -14.39 6.49
N GLU A 101 10.98 -13.43 5.57
CA GLU A 101 10.18 -12.24 5.82
C GLU A 101 8.68 -12.55 5.69
N GLN A 102 7.91 -12.09 6.66
CA GLN A 102 6.45 -12.20 6.64
C GLN A 102 5.77 -10.87 6.27
N PRO A 103 4.63 -10.91 5.54
CA PRO A 103 3.82 -9.73 5.28
C PRO A 103 3.32 -9.13 6.60
N LEU A 104 3.43 -7.80 6.75
CA LEU A 104 2.99 -7.07 7.92
C LEU A 104 2.09 -5.90 7.52
N VAL A 105 0.97 -5.74 8.23
CA VAL A 105 0.09 -4.57 8.10
C VAL A 105 0.32 -3.65 9.28
N LEU A 106 0.54 -2.38 8.98
CA LEU A 106 0.61 -1.30 9.96
C LEU A 106 -0.69 -0.51 9.92
N GLU A 107 -1.26 -0.26 11.09
CA GLU A 107 -2.27 0.77 11.30
C GLU A 107 -1.58 2.12 11.46
N VAL A 108 -2.14 3.14 10.83
CA VAL A 108 -1.63 4.49 10.79
C VAL A 108 -2.77 5.44 11.19
N THR A 109 -2.74 5.93 12.43
CA THR A 109 -3.75 6.86 12.96
C THR A 109 -3.25 8.29 12.79
N LEU A 110 -3.81 9.00 11.80
CA LEU A 110 -3.34 10.33 11.43
C LEU A 110 -4.05 11.43 12.23
N PRO A 111 -3.31 12.33 12.90
CA PRO A 111 -3.92 13.51 13.51
C PRO A 111 -4.48 14.45 12.42
N THR A 112 -5.39 15.35 12.80
CA THR A 112 -6.10 16.23 11.87
C THR A 112 -5.18 16.97 10.88
N GLU A 113 -4.00 17.42 11.32
CA GLU A 113 -3.03 18.14 10.49
C GLU A 113 -2.38 17.27 9.37
N TYR A 114 -2.51 15.94 9.44
CA TYR A 114 -2.06 15.01 8.41
C TYR A 114 -3.18 14.52 7.50
N GLN A 115 -4.44 14.57 7.95
CA GLN A 115 -5.57 14.00 7.22
C GLN A 115 -5.77 14.66 5.85
N ASP A 116 -5.71 16.00 5.78
CA ASP A 116 -5.84 16.77 4.53
C ASP A 116 -4.65 16.58 3.56
N LEU A 117 -3.58 15.92 3.99
CA LEU A 117 -2.40 15.64 3.16
C LEU A 117 -2.52 14.31 2.41
N VAL A 118 -3.47 13.45 2.78
CA VAL A 118 -3.74 12.20 2.09
C VAL A 118 -4.45 12.49 0.78
N LYS A 119 -3.92 11.95 -0.32
CA LYS A 119 -4.41 12.19 -1.68
C LYS A 119 -4.73 10.86 -2.36
N PRO A 120 -5.72 10.84 -3.27
CA PRO A 120 -5.91 9.69 -4.15
C PRO A 120 -4.66 9.41 -4.98
N ASP A 121 -4.26 8.15 -5.09
CA ASP A 121 -3.11 7.72 -5.90
C ASP A 121 -3.52 7.45 -7.35
N THR A 122 -3.59 8.51 -8.15
CA THR A 122 -3.84 8.41 -9.60
C THR A 122 -2.61 7.88 -10.36
N GLY A 123 -1.42 7.86 -9.74
CA GLY A 123 -0.21 7.31 -10.35
C GLY A 123 -0.34 5.82 -10.64
N PHE A 124 -1.20 5.14 -9.88
CA PHE A 124 -1.55 3.74 -10.09
C PHE A 124 -2.24 3.45 -11.43
N ALA A 125 -2.81 4.46 -12.09
CA ALA A 125 -3.43 4.30 -13.42
C ALA A 125 -2.48 3.65 -14.42
N GLY A 126 -1.20 4.04 -14.42
CA GLY A 126 -0.19 3.42 -15.29
C GLY A 126 0.05 1.95 -14.97
N MET A 127 -0.01 1.58 -13.68
CA MET A 127 0.12 0.18 -13.25
C MET A 127 -1.10 -0.66 -13.65
N LEU A 128 -2.31 -0.09 -13.63
CA LEU A 128 -3.54 -0.75 -14.12
C LEU A 128 -3.51 -1.08 -15.61
N LEU A 129 -2.78 -0.28 -16.40
CA LEU A 129 -2.67 -0.44 -17.85
C LEU A 129 -1.62 -1.49 -18.28
N VAL A 130 -0.82 -1.99 -17.35
CA VAL A 130 0.18 -3.04 -17.59
C VAL A 130 -0.13 -4.27 -16.72
N ASP A 131 0.46 -5.42 -17.03
CA ASP A 131 0.19 -6.71 -16.34
C ASP A 131 0.30 -6.65 -14.80
N GLY A 132 1.03 -5.68 -14.24
CA GLY A 132 1.16 -5.48 -12.80
C GLY A 132 -0.15 -5.18 -12.07
N GLY A 133 -1.11 -4.50 -12.70
CA GLY A 133 -2.39 -4.11 -12.07
C GLY A 133 -3.42 -5.23 -11.99
N GLY A 134 -3.27 -6.30 -12.79
CA GLY A 134 -4.27 -7.37 -12.92
C GLY A 134 -4.59 -8.06 -11.59
N LYS A 135 -3.57 -8.46 -10.84
CA LYS A 135 -3.75 -9.14 -9.54
C LYS A 135 -4.42 -8.25 -8.48
N TYR A 136 -4.11 -6.96 -8.52
CA TYR A 136 -4.74 -6.01 -7.61
C TYR A 136 -6.23 -5.85 -7.95
N MET A 137 -6.55 -5.70 -9.24
CA MET A 137 -7.93 -5.59 -9.69
C MET A 137 -8.73 -6.87 -9.45
N GLU A 138 -8.13 -8.04 -9.63
CA GLU A 138 -8.74 -9.32 -9.26
C GLU A 138 -9.12 -9.35 -7.78
N LEU A 139 -8.20 -8.95 -6.89
CA LEU A 139 -8.50 -8.84 -5.46
C LEU A 139 -9.66 -7.88 -5.20
N VAL A 140 -9.61 -6.66 -5.73
CA VAL A 140 -10.68 -5.67 -5.51
C VAL A 140 -12.02 -6.21 -6.01
N GLN A 141 -12.08 -6.80 -7.21
CA GLN A 141 -13.30 -7.41 -7.73
C GLN A 141 -13.81 -8.55 -6.86
N GLU A 142 -12.93 -9.41 -6.33
CA GLU A 142 -13.30 -10.46 -5.39
C GLU A 142 -13.88 -9.90 -4.09
N LEU A 143 -13.30 -8.82 -3.54
CA LEU A 143 -13.81 -8.17 -2.33
C LEU A 143 -15.21 -7.58 -2.55
N TYR A 144 -15.42 -6.88 -3.66
CA TYR A 144 -16.75 -6.35 -4.01
C TYR A 144 -17.78 -7.47 -4.15
N LYS A 145 -17.45 -8.50 -4.93
CA LYS A 145 -18.31 -9.67 -5.15
C LYS A 145 -18.63 -10.41 -3.85
N ALA A 146 -17.65 -10.62 -2.98
CA ALA A 146 -17.82 -11.29 -1.69
C ALA A 146 -18.77 -10.53 -0.75
N ASN A 147 -18.87 -9.21 -0.91
CA ASN A 147 -19.73 -8.33 -0.11
C ASN A 147 -21.06 -7.99 -0.82
N GLY A 148 -21.38 -8.65 -1.95
CA GLY A 148 -22.62 -8.42 -2.68
C GLY A 148 -22.72 -7.01 -3.29
N VAL A 149 -21.58 -6.35 -3.49
CA VAL A 149 -21.49 -5.03 -4.13
C VAL A 149 -20.92 -5.22 -5.53
N GLU A 150 -21.48 -4.52 -6.50
CA GLU A 150 -20.93 -4.50 -7.86
C GLU A 150 -19.89 -3.38 -7.98
N LEU A 151 -18.67 -3.72 -8.38
CA LEU A 151 -17.67 -2.72 -8.75
C LEU A 151 -18.00 -2.21 -10.15
N ALA A 152 -18.26 -0.90 -10.27
CA ALA A 152 -18.44 -0.27 -11.57
C ALA A 152 -17.20 -0.45 -12.45
N GLU A 153 -17.39 -0.52 -13.77
CA GLU A 153 -16.26 -0.57 -14.71
C GLU A 153 -15.43 0.72 -14.59
N ILE A 154 -14.12 0.56 -14.42
CA ILE A 154 -13.17 1.66 -14.25
C ILE A 154 -12.32 1.75 -15.52
N ASP A 155 -12.47 2.86 -16.26
CA ASP A 155 -11.55 3.24 -17.33
C ASP A 155 -10.35 4.00 -16.70
N PRO A 156 -9.16 3.41 -16.58
CA PRO A 156 -8.03 4.04 -15.89
C PRO A 156 -7.51 5.31 -16.58
N LEU A 157 -7.91 5.58 -17.83
CA LEU A 157 -7.53 6.79 -18.57
C LEU A 157 -8.52 7.94 -18.36
N ARG A 158 -9.71 7.65 -17.84
CA ARG A 158 -10.81 8.63 -17.71
C ARG A 158 -11.42 8.72 -16.31
N ALA A 159 -11.08 7.80 -15.43
CA ALA A 159 -11.59 7.77 -14.06
C ALA A 159 -11.26 9.07 -13.32
N ASP A 160 -12.24 9.58 -12.56
CA ASP A 160 -11.97 10.67 -11.63
C ASP A 160 -10.99 10.20 -10.54
N ARG A 161 -10.17 11.11 -10.03
CA ARG A 161 -9.24 10.83 -8.94
C ARG A 161 -9.92 10.18 -7.71
N SER A 162 -11.18 10.52 -7.41
CA SER A 162 -11.91 9.93 -6.29
C SER A 162 -12.15 8.44 -6.46
N VAL A 163 -12.17 7.91 -7.69
CA VAL A 163 -12.33 6.47 -7.95
C VAL A 163 -11.12 5.69 -7.41
N TYR A 164 -9.91 6.21 -7.58
CA TYR A 164 -8.70 5.57 -7.05
C TYR A 164 -8.74 5.48 -5.53
N LEU A 165 -9.22 6.53 -4.86
CA LEU A 165 -9.37 6.53 -3.42
C LEU A 165 -10.53 5.63 -2.96
N ASN A 166 -11.75 5.93 -3.41
CA ASN A 166 -12.96 5.34 -2.84
C ASN A 166 -13.18 3.92 -3.38
N ALA A 167 -13.09 3.72 -4.69
CA ALA A 167 -13.39 2.42 -5.27
C ALA A 167 -12.23 1.44 -5.11
N LEU A 168 -11.00 1.94 -5.29
CA LEU A 168 -9.79 1.12 -5.33
C LEU A 168 -8.97 1.15 -4.04
N GLY A 169 -9.27 2.02 -3.07
CA GLY A 169 -8.51 2.10 -1.82
C GLY A 169 -7.06 2.52 -2.00
N LEU A 170 -6.76 3.32 -3.02
CA LEU A 170 -5.42 3.78 -3.39
C LEU A 170 -5.22 5.23 -2.96
N ALA A 171 -4.46 5.41 -1.90
CA ALA A 171 -4.10 6.70 -1.36
C ALA A 171 -2.59 6.80 -1.13
N TYR A 172 -2.09 8.03 -1.02
CA TYR A 172 -0.76 8.28 -0.55
C TYR A 172 -0.67 9.58 0.25
N ILE A 173 0.40 9.72 1.02
CA ILE A 173 0.78 10.97 1.67
C ILE A 173 2.23 11.33 1.31
N ASP A 174 2.44 12.60 0.94
CA ASP A 174 3.76 13.13 0.58
C ASP A 174 4.48 13.76 1.79
N LYS A 175 4.39 13.10 2.95
CA LYS A 175 5.00 13.54 4.22
C LYS A 175 5.42 12.32 5.03
N ASN A 176 6.59 12.38 5.67
CA ASN A 176 7.00 11.34 6.62
C ASN A 176 5.99 11.23 7.77
N ILE A 177 5.69 10.01 8.20
CA ILE A 177 4.75 9.73 9.29
C ILE A 177 5.56 9.32 10.51
N PRO A 178 5.54 10.10 11.60
CA PRO A 178 6.22 9.77 12.84
C PRO A 178 5.78 8.42 13.45
N PRO A 179 6.67 7.72 14.17
CA PRO A 179 6.39 6.40 14.73
C PRO A 179 5.24 6.39 15.75
N GLU A 180 4.97 7.50 16.44
CA GLU A 180 3.88 7.62 17.41
C GLU A 180 2.47 7.45 16.80
N TYR A 181 2.36 7.53 15.47
CA TYR A 181 1.10 7.33 14.75
C TYR A 181 0.96 5.92 14.14
N ILE A 182 1.92 5.03 14.40
CA ILE A 182 2.06 3.76 13.69
C ILE A 182 2.00 2.59 14.69
N THR A 183 1.07 1.67 14.45
CA THR A 183 0.91 0.44 15.23
C THR A 183 1.00 -0.77 14.31
N ALA A 184 1.85 -1.74 14.65
CA ALA A 184 1.87 -3.01 13.93
C ALA A 184 0.68 -3.87 14.34
N LEU A 185 -0.09 -4.35 13.37
CA LEU A 185 -1.18 -5.28 13.64
C LEU A 185 -0.63 -6.70 13.79
N ALA A 186 -1.17 -7.41 14.78
CA ALA A 186 -0.88 -8.81 15.07
C ALA A 186 -2.19 -9.54 15.40
N GLU A 187 -2.18 -10.87 15.27
CA GLU A 187 -3.27 -11.75 15.71
C GLU A 187 -3.39 -11.82 17.23
#